data_AF-A0A7C8HYY1-F1
#
_entry.id   AF-A0A7C8HYY1-F1
#
_cell.length_a   1.000
_cell.length_b   1.000
_cell.length_c   1.000
_cell.angle_alpha   90.00
_cell.angle_beta   90.00
_cell.angle_gamma   90.00
#
_symmetry.space_group_name_H-M   'P 1'
#
loop_
_entity.id
_entity.type
_entity.pdbx_description
1 polymer ?
#
loop_
_entity_poly.entity_id
_entity_poly.type
_entity_poly.pdbx_seq_one_letter_code
_entity_poly.pdbx_strand_id
1 'polypeptide(L)'
;MPVFVNFALGAKEAYFFNSPTHWAWHNLPPDVEALFTKQPALRDVLELALGEDGAYFVSYRDFDGRVLCRHYNLPNPLTTYLYASSTTGHPTRDLPTLSITLGPFASYYAHDAVSASWSNLPPALETALLARLYSQDGARTQWKDGGREAPSFVSLGEGGRYFMRTVKGGGSWDLKVGGKGEGEGEGGEQGLVGTNRFLDECRDFGGVAGLYLFPASPPSYVLLLTTGKAFSNLPEHTWADYNKMAPALPPLVQTQAPIPAVPQTQVQQVLQQLQQGQQQPAAVGQVPQQPPVQQLQQQLQQPLQQQQAPHPSYTHTQTHIPLVGTASIPAIGGGVSFSPVASPAPQYQVVDPAVQQRQLQQQQPQFQQQPPMHPQPHPHFQSPSPSSPSPLPPPYQARAFN
;
A
#
# COMPACT_ATOMS: atom_id res chain seq x y z
N MET A 1 17.80 -1.45 6.00
CA MET A 1 16.58 -1.56 5.18
C MET A 1 15.99 -0.18 5.05
N PRO A 2 15.46 0.22 3.88
CA PRO A 2 14.68 1.45 3.79
C PRO A 2 13.57 1.41 4.85
N VAL A 3 13.51 2.47 5.64
CA VAL A 3 12.51 2.68 6.67
C VAL A 3 11.24 3.14 5.95
N PHE A 4 10.20 2.32 5.99
CA PHE A 4 8.89 2.71 5.50
C PHE A 4 8.02 3.13 6.68
N VAL A 5 7.48 4.34 6.58
CA VAL A 5 6.40 4.78 7.47
C VAL A 5 5.11 4.61 6.69
N ASN A 6 4.12 3.95 7.27
CA ASN A 6 2.81 3.77 6.64
C ASN A 6 1.74 4.32 7.58
N PHE A 7 0.88 5.19 7.02
CA PHE A 7 -0.32 5.68 7.67
C PHE A 7 -1.52 5.30 6.82
N ALA A 8 -2.44 4.56 7.40
CA ALA A 8 -3.72 4.24 6.79
C ALA A 8 -4.85 4.62 7.76
N LEU A 9 -5.82 5.39 7.28
CA LEU A 9 -7.11 5.59 7.96
C LEU A 9 -8.21 5.01 7.07
N GLY A 10 -9.07 4.20 7.65
CA GLY A 10 -10.25 3.63 7.02
C GLY A 10 -11.54 4.14 7.65
N ALA A 11 -12.66 3.55 7.21
CA ALA A 11 -13.97 3.83 7.81
C ALA A 11 -14.04 3.38 9.28
N LYS A 12 -15.02 3.91 10.02
CA LYS A 12 -15.31 3.51 11.41
C LYS A 12 -14.11 3.71 12.36
N GLU A 13 -13.35 4.80 12.23
CA GLU A 13 -12.18 5.05 13.09
C GLU A 13 -11.06 4.01 12.94
N ALA A 14 -11.09 3.20 11.88
CA ALA A 14 -10.03 2.27 11.58
C ALA A 14 -8.74 3.03 11.27
N TYR A 15 -7.63 2.68 11.92
CA TYR A 15 -6.33 3.22 11.54
C TYR A 15 -5.19 2.24 11.78
N PHE A 16 -4.09 2.49 11.09
CA PHE A 16 -2.82 1.80 11.25
C PHE A 16 -1.68 2.78 11.04
N PHE A 17 -0.77 2.82 12.01
CA PHE A 17 0.48 3.56 11.94
C PHE A 17 1.63 2.58 12.08
N ASN A 18 2.54 2.61 11.11
CA ASN A 18 3.76 1.82 11.11
C ASN A 18 4.97 2.75 11.05
N SER A 19 5.87 2.58 12.00
CA SER A 19 7.22 3.13 12.00
C SER A 19 8.22 2.01 12.35
N PRO A 20 9.53 2.17 12.10
CA PRO A 20 10.52 1.15 12.44
C PRO A 20 10.53 0.68 13.89
N THR A 21 10.07 1.54 14.80
CA THR A 21 10.14 1.31 16.25
C THR A 21 8.78 1.05 16.88
N HIS A 22 7.69 1.32 16.17
CA HIS A 22 6.36 1.30 16.77
C HIS A 22 5.29 1.03 15.73
N TRP A 23 4.35 0.15 16.08
CA TRP A 23 3.08 -0.03 15.40
C TRP A 23 1.94 0.35 16.33
N ALA A 24 0.94 1.03 15.78
CA ALA A 24 -0.32 1.28 16.45
C ALA A 24 -1.45 1.00 15.48
N TRP A 25 -2.53 0.41 15.96
CA TRP A 25 -3.70 0.15 15.15
C TRP A 25 -4.96 0.15 15.99
N HIS A 26 -6.07 0.46 15.36
CA HIS A 26 -7.37 0.44 15.97
C HIS A 26 -8.44 0.09 14.94
N ASN A 27 -9.42 -0.70 15.36
CA ASN A 27 -10.62 -1.06 14.60
C ASN A 27 -10.35 -1.48 13.14
N LEU A 28 -9.29 -2.23 12.91
CA LEU A 28 -8.99 -2.79 11.59
C LEU A 28 -10.02 -3.85 11.19
N PRO A 29 -10.16 -4.20 9.90
CA PRO A 29 -10.95 -5.35 9.49
C PRO A 29 -10.56 -6.60 10.33
N PRO A 30 -11.52 -7.40 10.86
CA PRO A 30 -11.22 -8.43 11.85
C PRO A 30 -10.17 -9.47 11.43
N ASP A 31 -10.13 -9.79 10.14
CA ASP A 31 -9.16 -10.71 9.55
C ASP A 31 -7.77 -10.11 9.37
N VAL A 32 -7.66 -8.79 9.27
CA VAL A 32 -6.41 -8.04 9.34
C VAL A 32 -5.97 -7.90 10.79
N GLU A 33 -6.86 -7.56 11.71
CA GLU A 33 -6.57 -7.45 13.15
C GLU A 33 -6.07 -8.79 13.73
N ALA A 34 -6.66 -9.91 13.28
CA ALA A 34 -6.21 -11.26 13.62
C ALA A 34 -4.74 -11.55 13.22
N LEU A 35 -4.16 -10.81 12.27
CA LEU A 35 -2.74 -10.95 11.93
C LEU A 35 -1.86 -10.50 13.10
N PHE A 36 -2.21 -9.39 13.75
CA PHE A 36 -1.42 -8.78 14.82
C PHE A 36 -1.52 -9.52 16.15
N THR A 37 -2.53 -10.38 16.32
CA THR A 37 -2.73 -11.20 17.52
C THR A 37 -2.29 -12.65 17.33
N LYS A 38 -1.93 -13.05 16.10
CA LYS A 38 -1.49 -14.40 15.77
C LYS A 38 -0.20 -14.76 16.51
N GLN A 39 -0.08 -16.02 16.92
CA GLN A 39 1.15 -16.61 17.45
C GLN A 39 1.65 -17.73 16.52
N PRO A 40 2.94 -17.73 16.13
CA PRO A 40 3.94 -16.69 16.38
C PRO A 40 3.59 -15.36 15.66
N ALA A 41 4.04 -14.24 16.25
CA ALA A 41 3.78 -12.90 15.74
C ALA A 41 4.36 -12.68 14.35
N LEU A 42 3.68 -11.83 13.56
CA LEU A 42 4.18 -11.40 12.26
C LEU A 42 5.49 -10.61 12.42
N ARG A 43 6.36 -10.70 11.43
CA ARG A 43 7.68 -10.06 11.47
C ARG A 43 7.59 -8.58 11.13
N ASP A 44 6.92 -8.26 10.04
CA ASP A 44 6.65 -6.88 9.61
C ASP A 44 5.42 -6.77 8.71
N VAL A 45 4.86 -5.57 8.65
CA VAL A 45 3.87 -5.16 7.64
C VAL A 45 4.61 -4.35 6.59
N LEU A 46 4.52 -4.78 5.33
CA LEU A 46 5.20 -4.16 4.19
C LEU A 46 4.32 -3.06 3.58
N GLU A 47 3.04 -3.36 3.39
CA GLU A 47 2.05 -2.40 2.91
C GLU A 47 0.69 -2.68 3.55
N LEU A 48 -0.01 -1.62 3.95
CA LEU A 48 -1.42 -1.66 4.33
C LEU A 48 -2.13 -0.47 3.70
N ALA A 49 -3.19 -0.74 2.96
CA ALA A 49 -4.08 0.26 2.38
C ALA A 49 -5.53 -0.02 2.84
N LEU A 50 -6.21 1.02 3.28
CA LEU A 50 -7.62 0.99 3.67
C LEU A 50 -8.41 1.90 2.73
N GLY A 51 -9.54 1.40 2.23
CA GLY A 51 -10.46 2.11 1.35
C GLY A 51 -11.88 2.18 1.89
N GLU A 52 -12.80 2.63 1.05
CA GLU A 52 -14.24 2.67 1.35
C GLU A 52 -14.85 1.26 1.34
N ASP A 53 -16.06 1.12 1.90
CA ASP A 53 -16.82 -0.13 1.89
C ASP A 53 -16.05 -1.37 2.40
N GLY A 54 -15.14 -1.15 3.35
CA GLY A 54 -14.30 -2.20 3.93
C GLY A 54 -13.22 -2.73 2.99
N ALA A 55 -12.99 -2.08 1.85
CA ALA A 55 -11.90 -2.43 0.95
C ALA A 55 -10.55 -2.30 1.65
N TYR A 56 -9.71 -3.31 1.53
CA TYR A 56 -8.36 -3.25 2.08
C TYR A 56 -7.39 -4.12 1.29
N PHE A 57 -6.11 -3.77 1.37
CA PHE A 57 -5.00 -4.62 0.96
C PHE A 57 -3.94 -4.61 2.07
N VAL A 58 -3.40 -5.77 2.41
CA VAL A 58 -2.25 -5.91 3.31
C VAL A 58 -1.24 -6.87 2.72
N SER A 59 0.04 -6.47 2.72
CA SER A 59 1.17 -7.37 2.51
C SER A 59 2.10 -7.34 3.72
N TYR A 60 2.58 -8.51 4.12
CA TYR A 60 3.30 -8.69 5.39
C TYR A 60 4.27 -9.86 5.30
N ARG A 61 5.26 -9.90 6.21
CA ARG A 61 6.08 -11.08 6.44
C ARG A 61 5.57 -11.85 7.65
N ASP A 62 5.32 -13.13 7.47
CA ASP A 62 5.04 -14.01 8.59
C ASP A 62 6.31 -14.23 9.45
N PHE A 63 6.16 -15.00 10.53
CA PHE A 63 7.26 -15.36 11.43
C PHE A 63 8.42 -16.05 10.70
N ASP A 64 8.14 -16.87 9.69
CA ASP A 64 9.14 -17.57 8.87
C ASP A 64 9.80 -16.64 7.83
N GLY A 65 9.37 -15.38 7.75
CA GLY A 65 9.86 -14.39 6.81
C GLY A 65 9.27 -14.50 5.41
N ARG A 66 8.25 -15.35 5.20
CA ARG A 66 7.55 -15.49 3.93
C ARG A 66 6.67 -14.27 3.70
N VAL A 67 6.74 -13.70 2.50
CA VAL A 67 5.91 -12.57 2.11
C VAL A 67 4.55 -13.07 1.67
N LEU A 68 3.51 -12.62 2.34
CA LEU A 68 2.12 -12.98 2.11
C LEU A 68 1.29 -11.71 1.88
N CYS A 69 0.11 -11.86 1.31
CA CYS A 69 -0.86 -10.77 1.22
C CYS A 69 -2.29 -11.26 1.51
N ARG A 70 -3.14 -10.33 1.95
CA ARG A 70 -4.60 -10.48 2.04
C ARG A 70 -5.25 -9.23 1.47
N HIS A 71 -6.45 -9.38 0.93
CA HIS A 71 -7.25 -8.25 0.48
C HIS A 71 -8.72 -8.60 0.52
N TYR A 72 -9.55 -7.57 0.53
CA TYR A 72 -10.99 -7.69 0.45
C TYR A 72 -11.55 -6.49 -0.30
N ASN A 73 -12.61 -6.74 -1.08
CA ASN A 73 -13.40 -5.73 -1.80
C ASN A 73 -12.57 -4.70 -2.61
N LEU A 74 -11.46 -5.15 -3.22
CA LEU A 74 -10.66 -4.28 -4.07
C LEU A 74 -11.34 -4.00 -5.43
N PRO A 75 -11.11 -2.83 -6.05
CA PRO A 75 -11.58 -2.56 -7.40
C PRO A 75 -11.16 -3.66 -8.39
N ASN A 76 -12.08 -4.10 -9.27
CA ASN A 76 -11.82 -5.20 -10.22
C ASN A 76 -10.54 -5.01 -11.08
N PRO A 77 -10.24 -3.80 -11.60
CA PRO A 77 -9.00 -3.57 -12.32
C PRO A 77 -7.76 -3.76 -11.43
N LEU A 78 -7.82 -3.39 -10.15
CA LEU A 78 -6.74 -3.61 -9.19
C LEU A 78 -6.56 -5.10 -8.89
N THR A 79 -7.64 -5.85 -8.67
CA THR A 79 -7.59 -7.30 -8.48
C THR A 79 -6.99 -7.99 -9.70
N THR A 80 -7.42 -7.59 -10.91
CA THR A 80 -6.83 -8.08 -12.18
C THR A 80 -5.34 -7.78 -12.26
N TYR A 81 -4.91 -6.58 -11.86
CA TYR A 81 -3.51 -6.20 -11.80
C TYR A 81 -2.72 -7.08 -10.82
N LEU A 82 -3.23 -7.29 -9.60
CA LEU A 82 -2.59 -8.10 -8.55
C LEU A 82 -2.43 -9.57 -8.95
N TYR A 83 -3.42 -10.12 -9.66
CA TYR A 83 -3.45 -11.50 -10.14
C TYR A 83 -3.15 -11.65 -11.62
N ALA A 84 -2.45 -10.68 -12.22
CA ALA A 84 -1.95 -10.82 -13.58
C ALA A 84 -0.94 -11.98 -13.59
N SER A 85 -1.44 -13.17 -13.92
CA SER A 85 -0.66 -14.39 -13.96
C SER A 85 0.43 -14.24 -15.01
N SER A 86 1.66 -14.54 -14.60
CA SER A 86 2.69 -14.86 -15.57
C SER A 86 2.26 -16.11 -16.32
N THR A 87 2.79 -16.34 -17.53
CA THR A 87 2.58 -17.59 -18.28
C THR A 87 2.94 -18.84 -17.48
N THR A 88 3.67 -18.68 -16.37
CA THR A 88 4.05 -19.73 -15.41
C THR A 88 3.00 -20.01 -14.33
N GLY A 89 1.87 -19.31 -14.29
CA GLY A 89 0.79 -19.53 -13.31
C GLY A 89 1.09 -19.02 -11.90
N HIS A 90 2.21 -18.32 -11.69
CA HIS A 90 2.54 -17.66 -10.42
C HIS A 90 2.14 -16.18 -10.45
N PRO A 91 1.71 -15.59 -9.31
CA PRO A 91 1.52 -14.16 -9.19
C PRO A 91 2.81 -13.42 -9.53
N THR A 92 2.75 -12.52 -10.50
CA THR A 92 3.93 -11.82 -11.03
C THR A 92 4.40 -10.68 -10.11
N ARG A 93 3.59 -10.30 -9.12
CA ARG A 93 3.80 -9.06 -8.36
C ARG A 93 4.86 -9.20 -7.29
N ASP A 94 5.77 -8.23 -7.27
CA ASP A 94 6.79 -8.08 -6.26
C ASP A 94 6.18 -7.43 -5.00
N LEU A 95 5.52 -8.26 -4.18
CA LEU A 95 4.88 -7.80 -2.94
C LEU A 95 5.78 -6.93 -2.03
N PRO A 96 7.10 -7.20 -1.89
CA PRO A 96 8.01 -6.31 -1.16
C PRO A 96 8.13 -4.87 -1.65
N THR A 97 7.85 -4.60 -2.93
CA THR A 97 7.93 -3.25 -3.52
C THR A 97 6.58 -2.69 -3.95
N LEU A 98 5.52 -3.47 -3.75
CA LEU A 98 4.15 -3.09 -4.08
C LEU A 98 3.65 -2.01 -3.12
N SER A 99 3.24 -0.87 -3.67
CA SER A 99 2.50 0.17 -2.96
C SER A 99 1.13 0.39 -3.59
N ILE A 100 0.12 0.58 -2.75
CA ILE A 100 -1.27 0.76 -3.14
C ILE A 100 -1.86 1.94 -2.38
N THR A 101 -2.44 2.87 -3.12
CA THR A 101 -3.29 3.93 -2.59
C THR A 101 -4.72 3.64 -3.00
N LEU A 102 -5.63 3.57 -2.03
CA LEU A 102 -7.07 3.49 -2.25
C LEU A 102 -7.68 4.86 -1.97
N GLY A 103 -8.54 5.33 -2.87
CA GLY A 103 -9.26 6.58 -2.75
C GLY A 103 -10.77 6.38 -2.88
N PRO A 104 -11.54 7.49 -2.89
CA PRO A 104 -12.99 7.45 -3.05
C PRO A 104 -13.41 6.87 -4.40
N PHE A 105 -14.66 6.39 -4.51
CA PHE A 105 -15.26 5.95 -5.78
C PHE A 105 -14.48 4.83 -6.50
N ALA A 106 -13.92 3.90 -5.72
CA ALA A 106 -13.05 2.83 -6.20
C ALA A 106 -11.81 3.34 -6.97
N SER A 107 -11.40 4.58 -6.73
CA SER A 107 -10.15 5.12 -7.28
C SER A 107 -8.95 4.47 -6.62
N TYR A 108 -7.93 4.19 -7.42
CA TYR A 108 -6.69 3.64 -6.87
C TYR A 108 -5.49 3.98 -7.76
N TYR A 109 -4.33 4.01 -7.11
CA TYR A 109 -3.04 3.94 -7.78
C TYR A 109 -2.24 2.83 -7.12
N ALA A 110 -1.71 1.91 -7.92
CA ALA A 110 -0.88 0.81 -7.47
C ALA A 110 0.38 0.72 -8.33
N HIS A 111 1.52 0.44 -7.70
CA HIS A 111 2.74 0.19 -8.44
C HIS A 111 3.66 -0.77 -7.69
N ASP A 112 4.44 -1.53 -8.46
CA ASP A 112 5.56 -2.33 -7.98
C ASP A 112 6.85 -1.84 -8.65
N ALA A 113 7.95 -2.60 -8.50
CA ALA A 113 9.23 -2.28 -9.13
C ALA A 113 9.21 -2.26 -10.68
N VAL A 114 8.20 -2.85 -11.33
CA VAL A 114 8.21 -3.12 -12.78
C VAL A 114 7.07 -2.39 -13.51
N SER A 115 5.97 -2.13 -12.82
CA SER A 115 4.72 -1.72 -13.44
C SER A 115 3.87 -0.87 -12.50
N ALA A 116 2.91 -0.17 -13.08
CA ALA A 116 1.86 0.53 -12.36
C ALA A 116 0.49 0.23 -12.97
N SER A 117 -0.55 0.42 -12.18
CA SER A 117 -1.95 0.36 -12.59
C SER A 117 -2.74 1.39 -11.81
N TRP A 118 -3.70 2.04 -12.46
CA TRP A 118 -4.60 2.99 -11.83
C TRP A 118 -5.95 2.98 -12.51
N SER A 119 -6.98 3.42 -11.80
CA SER A 119 -8.33 3.62 -12.32
C SER A 119 -9.05 4.69 -11.52
N ASN A 120 -10.01 5.37 -12.16
CA ASN A 120 -10.92 6.35 -11.55
C ASN A 120 -10.21 7.48 -10.80
N LEU A 121 -9.01 7.87 -11.21
CA LEU A 121 -8.25 8.94 -10.55
C LEU A 121 -8.90 10.31 -10.78
N PRO A 122 -8.63 11.30 -9.91
CA PRO A 122 -8.95 12.69 -10.22
C PRO A 122 -8.37 13.10 -11.60
N PRO A 123 -9.15 13.76 -12.49
CA PRO A 123 -8.72 14.01 -13.87
C PRO A 123 -7.37 14.73 -14.01
N ALA A 124 -7.08 15.66 -13.10
CA ALA A 124 -5.80 16.37 -13.06
C ALA A 124 -4.63 15.43 -12.74
N LEU A 125 -4.81 14.49 -11.81
CA LEU A 125 -3.80 13.48 -11.49
C LEU A 125 -3.60 12.51 -12.65
N GLU A 126 -4.67 12.02 -13.26
CA GLU A 126 -4.57 11.12 -14.41
C GLU A 126 -3.81 11.78 -15.58
N THR A 127 -4.14 13.04 -15.88
CA THR A 127 -3.42 13.84 -16.88
C THR A 127 -1.94 13.97 -16.52
N ALA A 128 -1.63 14.23 -15.25
CA ALA A 128 -0.26 14.34 -14.75
C ALA A 128 0.52 13.01 -14.87
N LEU A 129 -0.11 11.86 -14.66
CA LEU A 129 0.48 10.54 -14.85
C LEU A 129 0.76 10.25 -16.33
N LEU A 130 -0.22 10.46 -17.19
CA LEU A 130 -0.10 10.24 -18.63
C LEU A 130 0.99 11.13 -19.25
N ALA A 131 1.11 12.37 -18.79
CA ALA A 131 2.18 13.28 -19.23
C ALA A 131 3.59 12.78 -18.87
N ARG A 132 3.73 11.89 -17.89
CA ARG A 132 5.00 11.32 -17.42
C ARG A 132 5.28 9.92 -17.96
N LEU A 133 4.25 9.25 -18.45
CA LEU A 133 4.33 7.93 -19.04
C LEU A 133 5.10 7.98 -20.37
N TYR A 134 6.04 7.06 -20.56
CA TYR A 134 6.68 6.82 -21.85
C TYR A 134 5.96 5.69 -22.60
N SER A 135 5.78 4.55 -21.96
CA SER A 135 5.01 3.42 -22.48
C SER A 135 4.47 2.53 -21.36
N GLN A 136 3.40 1.80 -21.63
CA GLN A 136 2.87 0.77 -20.75
C GLN A 136 2.39 -0.40 -21.60
N ASP A 137 2.96 -1.58 -21.35
CA ASP A 137 2.35 -2.84 -21.74
C ASP A 137 1.81 -3.49 -20.47
N GLY A 138 0.85 -4.41 -20.55
CA GLY A 138 0.19 -4.98 -19.36
C GLY A 138 1.15 -5.60 -18.32
N ALA A 139 2.42 -5.84 -18.67
CA ALA A 139 3.45 -6.37 -17.79
C ALA A 139 4.40 -5.29 -17.23
N ARG A 140 4.64 -4.19 -17.96
CA ARG A 140 5.68 -3.21 -17.64
C ARG A 140 5.26 -1.77 -17.90
N THR A 141 5.64 -0.89 -16.98
CA THR A 141 5.47 0.56 -17.13
C THR A 141 6.83 1.22 -17.28
N GLN A 142 7.00 2.02 -18.33
CA GLN A 142 8.18 2.82 -18.56
C GLN A 142 7.83 4.30 -18.40
N TRP A 143 8.57 4.97 -17.53
CA TRP A 143 8.41 6.39 -17.26
C TRP A 143 9.48 7.19 -17.99
N LYS A 144 9.16 8.46 -18.30
CA LYS A 144 10.12 9.40 -18.89
C LYS A 144 11.33 9.62 -17.98
N ASP A 145 12.38 10.22 -18.55
CA ASP A 145 13.66 10.50 -17.88
C ASP A 145 14.29 9.25 -17.23
N GLY A 146 14.19 8.09 -17.89
CA GLY A 146 14.77 6.85 -17.38
C GLY A 146 14.20 6.40 -16.03
N GLY A 147 12.90 6.63 -15.80
CA GLY A 147 12.26 6.28 -14.53
C GLY A 147 12.20 7.42 -13.51
N ARG A 148 12.91 8.53 -13.73
CA ARG A 148 12.94 9.66 -12.79
C ARG A 148 11.59 10.40 -12.67
N GLU A 149 10.73 10.27 -13.68
CA GLU A 149 9.35 10.77 -13.65
C GLU A 149 8.35 9.78 -13.05
N ALA A 150 8.78 8.59 -12.62
CA ALA A 150 7.90 7.64 -11.97
C ALA A 150 7.31 8.23 -10.68
N PRO A 151 5.99 8.11 -10.44
CA PRO A 151 5.42 8.40 -9.14
C PRO A 151 6.07 7.50 -8.09
N SER A 152 6.58 8.11 -7.03
CA SER A 152 7.21 7.46 -5.89
C SER A 152 6.30 7.46 -4.65
N PHE A 153 5.26 8.30 -4.68
CA PHE A 153 4.28 8.43 -3.62
C PHE A 153 3.02 9.04 -4.24
N VAL A 154 1.86 8.44 -3.95
CA VAL A 154 0.54 8.95 -4.32
C VAL A 154 -0.33 8.89 -3.08
N SER A 155 -1.17 9.92 -2.89
CA SER A 155 -2.23 9.92 -1.91
C SER A 155 -3.50 10.48 -2.49
N LEU A 156 -4.63 9.86 -2.16
CA LEU A 156 -5.95 10.18 -2.67
C LEU A 156 -6.84 10.55 -1.48
N GLY A 157 -7.49 11.70 -1.55
CA GLY A 157 -8.45 12.17 -0.55
C GLY A 157 -9.84 12.34 -1.15
N GLU A 158 -10.80 12.67 -0.29
CA GLU A 158 -12.18 12.97 -0.71
C GLU A 158 -12.26 14.21 -1.62
N GLY A 159 -13.36 14.38 -2.36
CA GLY A 159 -13.60 15.55 -3.20
C GLY A 159 -12.69 15.66 -4.44
N GLY A 160 -11.92 14.61 -4.74
CA GLY A 160 -10.89 14.63 -5.79
C GLY A 160 -9.59 15.29 -5.35
N ARG A 161 -9.35 15.37 -4.03
CA ARG A 161 -8.08 15.80 -3.47
C ARG A 161 -7.00 14.77 -3.77
N TYR A 162 -5.79 15.20 -4.10
CA TYR A 162 -4.67 14.29 -4.28
C TYR A 162 -3.32 14.96 -4.06
N PHE A 163 -2.32 14.13 -3.80
CA PHE A 163 -0.91 14.50 -3.83
C PHE A 163 -0.12 13.40 -4.52
N MET A 164 0.79 13.79 -5.42
CA MET A 164 1.72 12.88 -6.08
C MET A 164 3.11 13.50 -6.09
N ARG A 165 4.11 12.70 -5.73
CA ARG A 165 5.54 13.02 -5.84
C ARG A 165 6.25 12.03 -6.75
N THR A 166 7.11 12.51 -7.65
CA THR A 166 7.96 11.67 -8.49
C THR A 166 9.32 11.40 -7.86
N VAL A 167 10.04 10.41 -8.41
CA VAL A 167 11.39 10.04 -7.98
C VAL A 167 12.36 11.23 -8.00
N LYS A 168 12.29 12.10 -9.02
CA LYS A 168 13.15 13.30 -9.10
C LYS A 168 12.70 14.49 -8.26
N GLY A 169 11.72 14.30 -7.37
CA GLY A 169 11.17 15.38 -6.54
C GLY A 169 10.19 16.29 -7.27
N GLY A 170 9.79 15.98 -8.51
CA GLY A 170 8.65 16.67 -9.13
C GLY A 170 7.33 16.18 -8.52
N GLY A 171 6.20 16.68 -9.02
CA GLY A 171 4.91 16.16 -8.58
C GLY A 171 3.71 16.88 -9.18
N SER A 172 2.56 16.61 -8.61
CA SER A 172 1.27 17.25 -8.89
C SER A 172 0.40 17.11 -7.66
N TRP A 173 -0.38 18.13 -7.33
CA TRP A 173 -1.29 18.10 -6.19
C TRP A 173 -2.51 18.96 -6.48
N ASP A 174 -3.59 18.63 -5.80
CA ASP A 174 -4.76 19.48 -5.67
C ASP A 174 -5.41 19.09 -4.35
N LEU A 175 -5.24 19.91 -3.31
CA LEU A 175 -5.84 19.60 -2.00
C LEU A 175 -7.24 20.22 -1.83
N LYS A 176 -7.82 20.81 -2.89
CA LYS A 176 -9.14 21.48 -2.91
C LYS A 176 -9.61 21.99 -1.55
N VAL A 177 -9.30 23.24 -1.24
CA VAL A 177 -9.95 23.94 -0.13
C VAL A 177 -11.34 24.33 -0.63
N GLY A 178 -12.40 24.06 0.15
CA GLY A 178 -13.79 24.33 -0.25
C GLY A 178 -13.93 25.63 -1.02
N GLY A 179 -14.50 25.56 -2.23
CA GLY A 179 -14.47 26.69 -3.16
C GLY A 179 -15.20 27.90 -2.61
N LYS A 180 -14.49 29.04 -2.45
CA LYS A 180 -14.99 30.43 -2.37
C LYS A 180 -16.29 30.70 -1.57
N GLY A 181 -16.70 29.82 -0.68
CA GLY A 181 -17.64 30.14 0.37
C GLY A 181 -16.82 30.73 1.50
N GLU A 182 -16.93 32.05 1.70
CA GLU A 182 -16.37 32.80 2.84
C GLU A 182 -17.04 32.40 4.17
N GLY A 183 -17.24 31.10 4.40
CA GLY A 183 -17.63 30.55 5.69
C GLY A 183 -16.36 30.09 6.39
N GLU A 184 -16.12 30.61 7.59
CA GLU A 184 -15.08 30.16 8.50
C GLU A 184 -15.22 28.65 8.75
N GLY A 185 -14.54 27.85 7.94
CA GLY A 185 -14.49 26.40 8.11
C GLY A 185 -13.74 26.09 9.41
N GLU A 186 -14.40 25.38 10.33
CA GLU A 186 -13.82 24.96 11.60
C GLU A 186 -12.53 24.15 11.37
N GLY A 187 -11.38 24.72 11.75
CA GLY A 187 -10.08 24.09 12.05
C GLY A 187 -9.39 23.24 10.98
N GLY A 188 -10.05 22.20 10.47
CA GLY A 188 -9.46 21.19 9.59
C GLY A 188 -9.04 21.75 8.23
N GLU A 189 -9.86 22.62 7.63
CA GLU A 189 -9.57 23.19 6.31
C GLU A 189 -8.40 24.17 6.34
N GLN A 190 -8.17 24.88 7.46
CA GLN A 190 -7.07 25.81 7.61
C GLN A 190 -5.71 25.10 7.53
N GLY A 191 -5.62 23.87 8.03
CA GLY A 191 -4.42 23.04 7.89
C GLY A 191 -4.10 22.69 6.44
N LEU A 192 -5.14 22.41 5.62
CA LEU A 192 -4.96 22.14 4.20
C LEU A 192 -4.60 23.41 3.41
N VAL A 193 -5.12 24.59 3.79
CA VAL A 193 -4.69 25.89 3.23
C VAL A 193 -3.20 26.11 3.48
N GLY A 194 -2.73 25.92 4.71
CA GLY A 194 -1.32 26.05 5.06
C GLY A 194 -0.45 25.05 4.30
N THR A 195 -0.93 23.81 4.13
CA THR A 195 -0.24 22.77 3.36
C THR A 195 -0.17 23.14 1.87
N ASN A 196 -1.25 23.63 1.27
CA ASN A 196 -1.24 24.11 -0.12
C ASN A 196 -0.21 25.22 -0.31
N ARG A 197 -0.21 26.22 0.58
CA ARG A 197 0.77 27.31 0.53
C ARG A 197 2.20 26.79 0.62
N PHE A 198 2.46 25.86 1.54
CA PHE A 198 3.77 25.20 1.65
C PHE A 198 4.16 24.50 0.33
N LEU A 199 3.24 23.77 -0.30
CA LEU A 199 3.48 23.08 -1.56
C LEU A 199 3.69 24.05 -2.74
N ASP A 200 2.98 25.18 -2.78
CA ASP A 200 3.15 26.25 -3.77
C ASP A 200 4.53 26.92 -3.66
N GLU A 201 5.03 27.09 -2.42
CA GLU A 201 6.34 27.69 -2.13
C GLU A 201 7.50 26.71 -2.34
N CYS A 202 7.22 25.40 -2.43
CA CYS A 202 8.24 24.37 -2.66
C CYS A 202 8.75 24.40 -4.11
N ARG A 203 10.07 24.60 -4.28
CA ARG A 203 10.73 24.47 -5.59
C ARG A 203 10.62 23.04 -6.14
N ASP A 204 10.74 22.06 -5.25
CA ASP A 204 10.56 20.64 -5.51
C ASP A 204 10.05 19.95 -4.23
N PHE A 205 9.64 18.69 -4.36
CA PHE A 205 9.12 17.85 -3.29
C PHE A 205 10.13 16.88 -2.71
N GLY A 206 11.44 17.08 -2.93
CA GLY A 206 12.49 16.27 -2.31
C GLY A 206 12.54 16.41 -0.79
N GLY A 207 12.00 17.50 -0.23
CA GLY A 207 11.85 17.71 1.21
C GLY A 207 10.63 17.01 1.83
N VAL A 208 9.67 16.57 1.01
CA VAL A 208 8.43 15.93 1.47
C VAL A 208 8.62 14.43 1.41
N ALA A 209 8.60 13.74 2.55
CA ALA A 209 8.69 12.29 2.61
C ALA A 209 7.37 11.61 2.21
N GLY A 210 6.23 12.20 2.58
CA GLY A 210 4.89 11.78 2.20
C GLY A 210 3.83 12.77 2.66
N LEU A 211 2.70 12.83 1.96
CA LEU A 211 1.51 13.58 2.36
C LEU A 211 0.30 12.66 2.26
N TYR A 212 -0.12 12.11 3.39
CA TYR A 212 -1.22 11.16 3.49
C TYR A 212 -2.52 11.93 3.63
N LEU A 213 -3.45 11.67 2.72
CA LEU A 213 -4.83 12.12 2.71
C LEU A 213 -5.72 10.92 3.03
N PHE A 214 -6.84 11.17 3.70
CA PHE A 214 -7.69 10.10 4.21
C PHE A 214 -9.12 10.23 3.68
N PRO A 215 -9.56 9.37 2.74
CA PRO A 215 -10.91 9.42 2.17
C PRO A 215 -12.03 9.39 3.23
N ALA A 216 -11.87 8.54 4.26
CA ALA A 216 -12.84 8.39 5.34
C ALA A 216 -12.82 9.54 6.37
N SER A 217 -11.86 10.45 6.28
CA SER A 217 -11.74 11.63 7.15
C SER A 217 -11.25 12.81 6.30
N PRO A 218 -12.14 13.38 5.47
CA PRO A 218 -11.78 14.31 4.39
C PRO A 218 -10.87 15.48 4.77
N PRO A 219 -11.03 16.16 5.93
CA PRO A 219 -10.13 17.25 6.30
C PRO A 219 -8.77 16.74 6.79
N SER A 220 -8.68 15.47 7.22
CA SER A 220 -7.50 14.93 7.87
C SER A 220 -6.37 14.63 6.90
N TYR A 221 -5.15 14.94 7.33
CA TYR A 221 -3.91 14.64 6.62
C TYR A 221 -2.74 14.41 7.60
N VAL A 222 -1.69 13.78 7.09
CA VAL A 222 -0.35 13.75 7.70
C VAL A 222 0.68 14.14 6.67
N LEU A 223 1.39 15.25 6.89
CA LEU A 223 2.56 15.65 6.12
C LEU A 223 3.82 15.22 6.86
N LEU A 224 4.64 14.39 6.23
CA LEU A 224 5.96 13.99 6.69
C LEU A 224 7.03 14.69 5.85
N LEU A 225 8.03 15.26 6.51
CA LEU A 225 9.23 15.78 5.87
C LEU A 225 10.39 14.79 5.99
N THR A 226 11.32 14.84 5.04
CA THR A 226 12.54 14.01 5.08
C THR A 226 13.43 14.28 6.29
N THR A 227 13.25 15.45 6.92
CA THR A 227 13.89 15.81 8.20
C THR A 227 13.39 15.01 9.40
N GLY A 228 12.33 14.20 9.25
CA GLY A 228 11.65 13.50 10.34
C GLY A 228 10.56 14.33 11.03
N LYS A 229 10.40 15.61 10.67
CA LYS A 229 9.28 16.44 11.14
C LYS A 229 7.97 15.97 10.52
N ALA A 230 6.91 16.00 11.32
CA ALA A 230 5.57 15.65 10.89
C ALA A 230 4.57 16.75 11.28
N PHE A 231 3.57 16.99 10.43
CA PHE A 231 2.44 17.87 10.67
C PHE A 231 1.17 17.10 10.37
N SER A 232 0.11 17.32 11.16
CA SER A 232 -1.15 16.61 10.96
C SER A 232 -2.33 17.38 11.53
N ASN A 233 -3.52 17.03 11.07
CA ASN A 233 -4.82 17.38 11.66
C ASN A 233 -5.71 16.13 11.74
N LEU A 234 -5.11 15.03 12.22
CA LEU A 234 -5.81 13.77 12.39
C LEU A 234 -6.99 13.90 13.38
N PRO A 235 -7.98 13.00 13.33
CA PRO A 235 -9.06 12.97 14.32
C PRO A 235 -8.55 12.71 15.73
N GLU A 236 -9.25 13.20 16.75
CA GLU A 236 -8.84 13.13 18.17
C GLU A 236 -8.57 11.69 18.65
N HIS A 237 -9.37 10.70 18.21
CA HIS A 237 -9.20 9.29 18.59
C HIS A 237 -7.85 8.69 18.17
N THR A 238 -7.11 9.33 17.26
CA THR A 238 -5.79 8.88 16.81
C THR A 238 -4.63 9.52 17.60
N TRP A 239 -4.89 10.62 18.33
CA TRP A 239 -3.83 11.49 18.85
C TRP A 239 -2.93 10.80 19.87
N ALA A 240 -3.50 9.92 20.70
CA ALA A 240 -2.74 9.23 21.73
C ALA A 240 -1.59 8.40 21.15
N ASP A 241 -1.82 7.71 20.03
CA ASP A 241 -0.81 6.86 19.40
C ASP A 241 0.05 7.64 18.40
N TYR A 242 -0.53 8.60 17.69
CA TYR A 242 0.24 9.52 16.86
C TYR A 242 1.30 10.29 17.67
N ASN A 243 0.94 10.83 18.83
CA ASN A 243 1.85 11.60 19.69
C ASN A 243 3.00 10.76 20.28
N LYS A 244 2.81 9.45 20.46
CA LYS A 244 3.88 8.53 20.88
C LYS A 244 4.88 8.28 19.75
N MET A 245 4.39 8.22 18.52
CA MET A 245 5.19 7.84 17.35
C MET A 245 5.84 9.03 16.66
N ALA A 246 5.14 10.16 16.49
CA ALA A 246 5.64 11.30 15.71
C ALA A 246 7.02 11.82 16.18
N PRO A 247 7.32 11.95 17.50
CA PRO A 247 8.65 12.35 17.96
C PRO A 247 9.73 11.28 17.76
N ALA A 248 9.34 10.03 17.53
CA ALA A 248 10.24 8.89 17.34
C ALA A 248 10.54 8.59 15.86
N LEU A 249 9.99 9.38 14.93
CA LEU A 249 10.24 9.19 13.51
C LEU A 249 11.72 9.52 13.18
N PRO A 250 12.48 8.57 12.60
CA PRO A 250 13.85 8.86 12.19
C PRO A 250 13.85 9.80 10.97
N PRO A 251 14.98 10.45 10.68
CA PRO A 251 15.18 11.08 9.37
C PRO A 251 14.88 10.08 8.25
N LEU A 252 14.03 10.49 7.32
CA LEU A 252 13.55 9.62 6.25
C LEU A 252 14.43 9.83 5.01
N VAL A 253 15.05 8.75 4.56
CA VAL A 253 15.85 8.74 3.33
C VAL A 253 14.92 8.43 2.17
N GLN A 254 14.69 9.43 1.32
CA GLN A 254 14.03 9.19 0.04
C GLN A 254 15.02 8.52 -0.91
N THR A 255 14.65 7.35 -1.43
CA THR A 255 15.41 6.74 -2.51
C THR A 255 15.10 7.49 -3.80
N GLN A 256 16.09 8.21 -4.34
CA GLN A 256 16.05 8.86 -5.67
C GLN A 256 16.14 7.85 -6.82
N ALA A 257 16.14 6.55 -6.52
CA ALA A 257 15.93 5.52 -7.52
C ALA A 257 14.42 5.41 -7.79
N PRO A 258 13.98 5.20 -9.05
CA PRO A 258 12.75 4.42 -9.26
C PRO A 258 12.88 3.22 -8.35
N ILE A 259 11.84 2.79 -7.65
CA ILE A 259 12.00 1.59 -6.79
C ILE A 259 12.42 0.44 -7.74
N PRO A 260 13.68 -0.06 -7.69
CA PRO A 260 13.80 -1.50 -7.49
C PRO A 260 14.93 -1.93 -6.54
N ALA A 261 14.79 -3.21 -6.17
CA ALA A 261 15.70 -4.15 -5.52
C ALA A 261 15.90 -3.99 -4.01
N VAL A 262 15.22 -4.87 -3.27
CA VAL A 262 15.66 -5.63 -2.09
C VAL A 262 16.87 -5.04 -1.33
N PRO A 263 16.78 -4.83 0.00
CA PRO A 263 17.87 -4.27 0.77
C PRO A 263 19.20 -4.98 0.48
N GLN A 264 20.16 -4.25 -0.10
CA GLN A 264 21.56 -4.65 0.00
C GLN A 264 21.93 -4.57 1.48
N THR A 265 22.08 -5.73 2.09
CA THR A 265 22.67 -5.87 3.42
C THR A 265 24.02 -5.15 3.40
N GLN A 266 24.23 -4.21 4.34
CA GLN A 266 25.47 -3.43 4.50
C GLN A 266 26.76 -4.25 4.64
N VAL A 267 26.65 -5.58 4.68
CA VAL A 267 27.76 -6.54 4.69
C VAL A 267 28.73 -6.30 3.52
N GLN A 268 28.28 -5.78 2.38
CA GLN A 268 29.15 -5.59 1.22
C GLN A 268 30.11 -4.38 1.34
N GLN A 269 29.80 -3.36 2.15
CA GLN A 269 30.74 -2.26 2.41
C GLN A 269 31.86 -2.67 3.38
N VAL A 270 31.59 -3.58 4.32
CA VAL A 270 32.61 -4.09 5.25
C VAL A 270 33.60 -5.02 4.54
N LEU A 271 33.14 -5.82 3.58
CA LEU A 271 34.00 -6.71 2.79
C LEU A 271 34.93 -5.95 1.83
N GLN A 272 34.53 -4.77 1.35
CA GLN A 272 35.38 -3.97 0.46
C GLN A 272 36.50 -3.22 1.22
N GLN A 273 36.28 -2.86 2.49
CA GLN A 273 37.36 -2.32 3.34
C GLN A 273 38.35 -3.40 3.79
N LEU A 274 37.93 -4.67 3.93
CA LEU A 274 38.84 -5.77 4.25
C LEU A 274 39.78 -6.16 3.08
N GLN A 275 39.47 -5.79 1.83
CA GLN A 275 40.33 -6.10 0.68
C GLN A 275 41.45 -5.08 0.42
N GLN A 276 41.43 -3.88 1.01
CA GLN A 276 42.52 -2.91 0.85
C GLN A 276 43.62 -3.02 1.92
N GLY A 277 43.52 -3.97 2.86
CA GLY A 277 44.48 -4.15 3.94
C GLY A 277 45.69 -5.07 3.66
N GLN A 278 45.76 -5.76 2.53
CA GLN A 278 46.87 -6.68 2.23
C GLN A 278 47.79 -6.17 1.12
N GLN A 279 48.56 -5.14 1.43
CA GLN A 279 49.89 -4.94 0.83
C GLN A 279 50.90 -4.70 1.94
N GLN A 280 51.28 -5.78 2.63
CA GLN A 280 52.57 -5.86 3.31
C GLN A 280 53.48 -6.77 2.49
N PRO A 281 54.69 -6.32 2.11
CA PRO A 281 55.70 -7.18 1.55
C PRO A 281 56.32 -8.00 2.69
N ALA A 282 55.91 -9.27 2.83
CA ALA A 282 56.56 -10.21 3.74
C ALA A 282 57.52 -11.12 2.96
N ALA A 283 58.75 -11.15 3.46
CA ALA A 283 59.84 -11.98 2.99
C ALA A 283 59.52 -13.48 3.06
N VAL A 284 60.18 -14.18 2.15
CA VAL A 284 60.29 -15.63 1.93
C VAL A 284 60.31 -16.45 3.23
N GLY A 285 59.38 -17.40 3.37
CA GLY A 285 59.37 -18.35 4.49
C GLY A 285 58.30 -19.44 4.40
N GLN A 286 58.57 -20.45 3.56
CA GLN A 286 58.12 -21.85 3.57
C GLN A 286 56.65 -22.29 3.84
N VAL A 287 56.22 -23.18 2.93
CA VAL A 287 54.96 -23.91 2.74
C VAL A 287 54.70 -24.93 3.86
N PRO A 288 53.43 -25.26 4.17
CA PRO A 288 52.97 -26.61 3.82
C PRO A 288 51.57 -26.67 3.17
N GLN A 289 51.41 -27.72 2.37
CA GLN A 289 50.31 -28.07 1.47
C GLN A 289 48.96 -28.32 2.17
N GLN A 290 47.86 -28.01 1.47
CA GLN A 290 46.53 -28.57 1.73
C GLN A 290 46.01 -29.35 0.50
N PRO A 291 45.22 -30.43 0.70
CA PRO A 291 44.70 -31.29 -0.36
C PRO A 291 43.41 -30.76 -1.01
N PRO A 292 43.09 -31.18 -2.25
CA PRO A 292 41.93 -30.71 -2.99
C PRO A 292 40.64 -31.44 -2.58
N VAL A 293 39.57 -30.68 -2.36
CA VAL A 293 38.19 -31.20 -2.24
C VAL A 293 37.50 -31.01 -3.58
N GLN A 294 37.25 -32.12 -4.28
CA GLN A 294 36.46 -32.18 -5.50
C GLN A 294 35.25 -33.10 -5.27
N GLN A 295 34.15 -32.77 -5.94
CA GLN A 295 32.94 -33.58 -6.20
C GLN A 295 31.87 -33.64 -5.11
N LEU A 296 30.83 -32.81 -5.27
CA LEU A 296 29.45 -33.26 -5.08
C LEU A 296 28.47 -32.35 -5.83
N GLN A 297 28.31 -32.55 -7.15
CA GLN A 297 27.19 -31.97 -7.87
C GLN A 297 26.87 -32.77 -9.13
N GLN A 298 26.17 -33.90 -8.96
CA GLN A 298 25.44 -34.54 -10.05
C GLN A 298 24.46 -35.57 -9.48
N GLN A 299 23.27 -35.11 -9.10
CA GLN A 299 22.04 -35.91 -9.16
C GLN A 299 20.87 -35.01 -8.78
N LEU A 300 20.06 -34.64 -9.77
CA LEU A 300 18.61 -34.42 -9.67
C LEU A 300 18.12 -33.96 -11.04
N GLN A 301 17.84 -34.94 -11.90
CA GLN A 301 17.00 -34.77 -13.07
C GLN A 301 16.23 -36.08 -13.26
N GLN A 302 14.95 -36.08 -12.88
CA GLN A 302 13.96 -37.03 -13.37
C GLN A 302 12.74 -36.25 -13.87
N PRO A 303 12.23 -36.55 -15.09
CA PRO A 303 11.01 -35.95 -15.59
C PRO A 303 9.76 -36.74 -15.12
N LEU A 304 8.76 -36.00 -14.64
CA LEU A 304 7.42 -36.49 -14.33
C LEU A 304 6.58 -36.61 -15.61
N GLN A 305 6.03 -37.79 -15.86
CA GLN A 305 5.08 -38.06 -16.94
C GLN A 305 3.70 -37.49 -16.60
N GLN A 306 3.11 -36.74 -17.54
CA GLN A 306 1.74 -36.24 -17.49
C GLN A 306 0.75 -37.34 -17.84
N GLN A 307 -0.24 -37.55 -16.97
CA GLN A 307 -1.39 -38.42 -17.20
C GLN A 307 -2.59 -37.53 -17.55
N GLN A 308 -3.08 -37.63 -18.79
CA GLN A 308 -4.25 -36.90 -19.29
C GLN A 308 -5.55 -37.60 -18.84
N ALA A 309 -6.51 -36.83 -18.36
CA ALA A 309 -7.88 -37.26 -18.09
C ALA A 309 -8.86 -36.61 -19.10
N PRO A 310 -9.97 -37.27 -19.46
CA PRO A 310 -10.87 -36.83 -20.52
C PRO A 310 -11.86 -35.73 -20.08
N HIS A 311 -12.11 -34.77 -20.96
CA HIS A 311 -13.11 -33.70 -20.80
C HIS A 311 -14.52 -34.15 -21.22
N PRO A 312 -15.59 -33.74 -20.50
CA PRO A 312 -16.97 -33.87 -20.98
C PRO A 312 -17.42 -32.67 -21.82
N SER A 313 -18.10 -32.97 -22.93
CA SER A 313 -18.70 -32.02 -23.86
C SER A 313 -20.03 -31.48 -23.33
N TYR A 314 -20.22 -30.16 -23.31
CA TYR A 314 -21.52 -29.52 -23.07
C TYR A 314 -22.00 -28.78 -24.33
N THR A 315 -23.22 -29.12 -24.75
CA THR A 315 -23.98 -28.51 -25.84
C THR A 315 -24.63 -27.20 -25.37
N HIS A 316 -24.38 -26.10 -26.10
CA HIS A 316 -25.00 -24.80 -25.84
C HIS A 316 -26.18 -24.60 -26.80
N THR A 317 -27.39 -24.43 -26.26
CA THR A 317 -28.56 -23.93 -26.99
C THR A 317 -28.47 -22.40 -27.08
N GLN A 318 -28.67 -21.86 -28.29
CA GLN A 318 -28.61 -20.44 -28.61
C GLN A 318 -30.03 -19.93 -28.85
N THR A 319 -30.50 -19.02 -27.99
CA THR A 319 -31.83 -18.40 -28.11
C THR A 319 -31.67 -17.02 -28.74
N HIS A 320 -32.26 -16.84 -29.93
CA HIS A 320 -32.31 -15.56 -30.66
C HIS A 320 -33.33 -14.60 -30.04
N ILE A 321 -32.95 -13.33 -29.88
CA ILE A 321 -33.85 -12.20 -29.58
C ILE A 321 -33.81 -11.23 -30.77
N PRO A 322 -34.96 -10.76 -31.31
CA PRO A 322 -34.98 -9.82 -32.43
C PRO A 322 -34.78 -8.36 -31.98
N LEU A 323 -33.99 -7.64 -32.77
CA LEU A 323 -33.68 -6.20 -32.64
C LEU A 323 -34.79 -5.36 -33.30
N VAL A 324 -35.29 -4.34 -32.60
CA VAL A 324 -36.29 -3.38 -33.11
C VAL A 324 -35.66 -2.00 -33.27
N GLY A 325 -35.87 -1.41 -34.46
CA GLY A 325 -36.21 0.02 -34.59
C GLY A 325 -35.08 1.03 -34.75
N THR A 326 -34.70 1.26 -36.00
CA THR A 326 -33.94 2.42 -36.50
C THR A 326 -34.77 3.72 -36.46
N ALA A 327 -34.19 4.82 -35.99
CA ALA A 327 -34.62 6.18 -36.32
C ALA A 327 -33.43 6.99 -36.86
N SER A 328 -33.60 7.51 -38.08
CA SER A 328 -32.65 8.28 -38.87
C SER A 328 -32.76 9.78 -38.56
N ILE A 329 -31.61 10.45 -38.43
CA ILE A 329 -31.48 11.92 -38.40
C ILE A 329 -30.50 12.33 -39.52
N PRO A 330 -30.79 13.38 -40.31
CA PRO A 330 -29.95 13.77 -41.44
C PRO A 330 -28.69 14.54 -41.00
N ALA A 331 -27.63 14.31 -41.77
CA ALA A 331 -26.27 14.79 -41.59
C ALA A 331 -26.06 16.26 -42.03
N ILE A 332 -25.16 16.96 -41.34
CA ILE A 332 -24.40 18.11 -41.87
C ILE A 332 -22.91 17.84 -41.64
N GLY A 333 -22.21 17.55 -42.75
CA GLY A 333 -20.89 18.06 -43.13
C GLY A 333 -19.67 17.92 -42.20
N GLY A 334 -18.77 17.01 -42.60
CA GLY A 334 -17.32 17.30 -42.65
C GLY A 334 -16.47 16.83 -41.47
N GLY A 335 -15.98 15.59 -41.53
CA GLY A 335 -14.92 15.10 -40.63
C GLY A 335 -14.33 13.78 -41.11
N VAL A 336 -13.01 13.76 -41.30
CA VAL A 336 -12.19 12.61 -41.69
C VAL A 336 -12.38 11.45 -40.71
N SER A 337 -12.81 10.29 -41.23
CA SER A 337 -13.09 9.09 -40.45
C SER A 337 -11.86 8.17 -40.43
N PHE A 338 -11.35 7.87 -39.23
CA PHE A 338 -10.47 6.75 -38.97
C PHE A 338 -11.30 5.60 -38.43
N SER A 339 -11.39 4.50 -39.17
CA SER A 339 -12.06 3.27 -38.72
C SER A 339 -11.15 2.49 -37.77
N PRO A 340 -11.54 2.22 -36.51
CA PRO A 340 -10.83 1.25 -35.70
C PRO A 340 -11.22 -0.17 -36.12
N VAL A 341 -10.22 -1.02 -36.35
CA VAL A 341 -10.39 -2.47 -36.49
C VAL A 341 -10.77 -3.02 -35.12
N ALA A 342 -12.03 -3.41 -34.96
CA ALA A 342 -12.52 -4.10 -33.77
C ALA A 342 -12.04 -5.56 -33.80
N SER A 343 -11.13 -5.92 -32.90
CA SER A 343 -10.85 -7.33 -32.58
C SER A 343 -11.94 -7.86 -31.63
N PRO A 344 -12.42 -9.10 -31.79
CA PRO A 344 -13.42 -9.68 -30.91
C PRO A 344 -12.86 -9.86 -29.49
N ALA A 345 -13.63 -9.45 -28.50
CA ALA A 345 -13.30 -9.61 -27.09
C ALA A 345 -13.27 -11.11 -26.71
N PRO A 346 -12.30 -11.56 -25.89
CA PRO A 346 -12.30 -12.92 -25.35
C PRO A 346 -13.50 -13.14 -24.43
N GLN A 347 -14.28 -14.18 -24.71
CA GLN A 347 -15.33 -14.65 -23.80
C GLN A 347 -14.69 -15.41 -22.65
N TYR A 348 -14.79 -14.87 -21.43
CA TYR A 348 -14.43 -15.59 -20.21
C TYR A 348 -15.69 -16.19 -19.58
N GLN A 349 -15.59 -17.45 -19.15
CA GLN A 349 -16.58 -18.07 -18.28
C GLN A 349 -16.55 -17.37 -16.92
N VAL A 350 -17.61 -16.64 -16.61
CA VAL A 350 -17.86 -16.12 -15.27
C VAL A 350 -18.31 -17.30 -14.40
N VAL A 351 -17.44 -17.75 -13.50
CA VAL A 351 -17.82 -18.70 -12.46
C VAL A 351 -18.56 -17.92 -11.39
N ASP A 352 -19.81 -18.31 -11.13
CA ASP A 352 -20.68 -17.67 -10.13
C ASP A 352 -20.05 -17.77 -8.73
N PRO A 353 -19.72 -16.64 -8.07
CA PRO A 353 -19.09 -16.62 -6.75
C PRO A 353 -19.93 -17.33 -5.66
N ALA A 354 -21.24 -17.50 -5.86
CA ALA A 354 -22.09 -18.25 -4.95
C ALA A 354 -21.73 -19.76 -4.89
N VAL A 355 -21.15 -20.31 -5.96
CA VAL A 355 -20.74 -21.72 -6.02
C VAL A 355 -19.45 -21.94 -5.22
N GLN A 356 -18.53 -20.98 -5.25
CA GLN A 356 -17.27 -21.08 -4.51
C GLN A 356 -17.47 -20.92 -2.99
N GLN A 357 -18.47 -20.13 -2.57
CA GLN A 357 -18.81 -19.97 -1.16
C GLN A 357 -19.51 -21.21 -0.56
N ARG A 358 -20.28 -21.97 -1.36
CA ARG A 358 -20.90 -23.23 -0.90
C ARG A 358 -19.89 -24.36 -0.69
N GLN A 359 -18.79 -24.40 -1.43
CA GLN A 359 -17.77 -25.45 -1.23
C GLN A 359 -16.96 -25.25 0.06
N LEU A 360 -16.79 -24.01 0.52
CA LEU A 360 -16.10 -23.72 1.79
C LEU A 360 -16.95 -24.04 3.03
N GLN A 361 -18.28 -24.02 2.92
CA GLN A 361 -19.18 -24.33 4.04
C GLN A 361 -19.31 -25.84 4.33
N GLN A 362 -18.96 -26.73 3.39
CA GLN A 362 -19.07 -28.19 3.59
C GLN A 362 -17.85 -28.83 4.27
N GLN A 363 -16.80 -28.07 4.59
CA GLN A 363 -15.57 -28.59 5.21
C GLN A 363 -15.37 -28.20 6.68
N GLN A 364 -16.42 -27.79 7.42
CA GLN A 364 -16.28 -27.61 8.87
C GLN A 364 -16.41 -28.96 9.61
N PRO A 365 -15.39 -29.42 10.34
CA PRO A 365 -15.51 -30.56 11.24
C PRO A 365 -16.45 -30.21 12.40
N GLN A 366 -17.40 -31.11 12.69
CA GLN A 366 -18.27 -31.01 13.85
C GLN A 366 -17.44 -31.15 15.14
N PHE A 367 -17.24 -30.05 15.85
CA PHE A 367 -16.76 -30.09 17.23
C PHE A 367 -17.92 -30.44 18.16
N GLN A 368 -17.72 -31.52 18.90
CA GLN A 368 -18.62 -32.04 19.93
C GLN A 368 -18.71 -31.02 21.08
N GLN A 369 -19.90 -30.48 21.31
CA GLN A 369 -20.15 -29.49 22.37
C GLN A 369 -19.94 -30.13 23.75
N GLN A 370 -19.04 -29.56 24.55
CA GLN A 370 -18.95 -29.84 25.98
C GLN A 370 -20.04 -29.05 26.73
N PRO A 371 -20.60 -29.62 27.83
CA PRO A 371 -21.65 -28.98 28.60
C PRO A 371 -21.16 -27.73 29.35
N PRO A 372 -22.05 -26.77 29.64
CA PRO A 372 -21.70 -25.49 30.23
C PRO A 372 -21.25 -25.65 31.69
N MET A 373 -20.07 -25.12 32.01
CA MET A 373 -19.60 -24.95 33.37
C MET A 373 -20.34 -23.76 34.02
N HIS A 374 -20.93 -24.01 35.19
CA HIS A 374 -21.57 -22.98 36.01
C HIS A 374 -20.57 -21.89 36.45
N PRO A 375 -20.97 -20.60 36.47
CA PRO A 375 -20.11 -19.54 36.95
C PRO A 375 -19.95 -19.58 38.47
N GLN A 376 -18.70 -19.51 38.91
CA GLN A 376 -18.28 -19.36 40.30
C GLN A 376 -18.53 -17.91 40.77
N PRO A 377 -19.05 -17.65 41.98
CA PRO A 377 -19.30 -16.30 42.45
C PRO A 377 -18.01 -15.54 42.77
N HIS A 378 -17.87 -14.34 42.21
CA HIS A 378 -16.77 -13.42 42.51
C HIS A 378 -16.96 -12.74 43.88
N PRO A 379 -15.86 -12.47 44.62
CA PRO A 379 -15.91 -11.74 45.88
C PRO A 379 -16.16 -10.23 45.65
N HIS A 380 -16.95 -9.63 46.54
CA HIS A 380 -17.21 -8.20 46.59
C HIS A 380 -15.92 -7.37 46.71
N PHE A 381 -15.67 -6.51 45.73
CA PHE A 381 -14.72 -5.40 45.83
C PHE A 381 -15.40 -4.24 46.57
N GLN A 382 -14.83 -3.84 47.71
CA GLN A 382 -15.18 -2.59 48.39
C GLN A 382 -14.57 -1.40 47.65
N SER A 383 -15.42 -0.44 47.31
CA SER A 383 -15.04 0.83 46.68
C SER A 383 -14.22 1.69 47.66
N PRO A 384 -13.06 2.24 47.25
CA PRO A 384 -12.33 3.20 48.06
C PRO A 384 -13.05 4.55 48.08
N SER A 385 -13.04 5.18 49.25
CA SER A 385 -13.64 6.49 49.55
C SER A 385 -12.92 7.62 48.80
N PRO A 386 -13.63 8.70 48.41
CA PRO A 386 -13.04 9.82 47.70
C PRO A 386 -12.10 10.63 48.61
N SER A 387 -10.83 10.73 48.20
CA SER A 387 -9.82 11.60 48.81
C SER A 387 -9.96 13.05 48.33
N SER A 388 -9.68 13.96 49.26
CA SER A 388 -9.83 15.42 49.16
C SER A 388 -9.09 16.07 47.98
N PRO A 389 -9.59 17.21 47.46
CA PRO A 389 -8.98 17.92 46.34
C PRO A 389 -7.62 18.53 46.72
N SER A 390 -6.64 18.32 45.86
CA SER A 390 -5.31 18.92 45.96
C SER A 390 -5.34 20.41 45.56
N PRO A 391 -4.52 21.27 46.19
CA PRO A 391 -4.47 22.69 45.89
C PRO A 391 -3.86 22.98 44.50
N LEU A 392 -4.44 23.97 43.82
CA LEU A 392 -4.03 24.45 42.50
C LEU A 392 -2.59 25.00 42.51
N PRO A 393 -1.81 24.76 41.44
CA PRO A 393 -0.49 25.35 41.28
C PRO A 393 -0.59 26.87 40.96
N PRO A 394 0.42 27.67 41.37
CA PRO A 394 0.44 29.10 41.11
C PRO A 394 0.68 29.43 39.62
N PRO A 395 0.24 30.61 39.15
CA PRO A 395 0.35 31.00 37.75
C PRO A 395 1.80 31.29 37.34
N TYR A 396 2.17 30.78 36.16
CA TYR A 396 3.45 31.01 35.49
C TYR A 396 3.65 32.50 35.15
N GLN A 397 4.74 33.10 35.63
CA GLN A 397 5.22 34.40 35.15
C GLN A 397 6.02 34.21 33.85
N ALA A 398 5.60 34.93 32.80
CA ALA A 398 6.33 35.02 31.54
C ALA A 398 7.62 35.84 31.72
N ARG A 399 8.77 35.23 31.41
CA ARG A 399 10.04 35.95 31.22
C ARG A 399 10.18 36.37 29.77
N ALA A 400 10.23 37.68 29.54
CA ALA A 400 10.67 38.26 28.28
C ALA A 400 12.19 38.08 28.13
N PHE A 401 12.63 37.63 26.96
CA PHE A 401 14.03 37.69 26.53
C PHE A 401 14.21 38.89 25.60
N ASN A 402 15.20 39.73 25.93
CA ASN A 402 15.80 40.74 25.05
C ASN A 402 16.77 40.08 24.06
#